data_AF-L9VGK0-F1
#
_entry.id   AF-L9VGK0-F1
#
_cell.length_a   1.000
_cell.length_b   1.000
_cell.length_c   1.000
_cell.angle_alpha   90.00
_cell.angle_beta   90.00
_cell.angle_gamma   90.00
#
_symmetry.space_group_name_H-M   'P 1'
#
loop_
_entity.id
_entity.type
_entity.pdbx_description
1 polymer ?
#
loop_
_entity_poly.entity_id
_entity_poly.type
_entity_poly.pdbx_seq_one_letter_code
_entity_poly.pdbx_strand_id
1 'polypeptide(L)'
;LAEVGFAAELDASTETGVAERRTVAGVLARTDASYEDAKGRLQAIARAFDVDLETPPTTHPTFIDGRTATVEIDGHSVGVVGEIHPEVLVEHDLELPVAAFEFRLDALE
;
A
#
# COMPACT_ATOMS: atom_id res chain seq x y z
N LEU A 1 -11.07 5.81 1.12
CA LEU A 1 -11.43 5.36 -0.25
C LEU A 1 -10.68 4.08 -0.53
N ALA A 2 -11.20 3.20 -1.39
CA ALA A 2 -10.48 2.02 -1.86
C ALA A 2 -10.75 1.84 -3.36
N GLU A 3 -9.77 1.32 -4.08
CA GLU A 3 -9.83 1.10 -5.53
C GLU A 3 -9.08 -0.18 -5.91
N VAL A 4 -9.54 -0.84 -6.98
CA VAL A 4 -8.82 -1.92 -7.64
C VAL A 4 -8.59 -1.51 -9.08
N GLY A 5 -7.33 -1.34 -9.47
CA GLY A 5 -6.96 -0.72 -10.74
C GLY A 5 -5.73 -1.34 -11.39
N PHE A 6 -5.36 -0.84 -12.56
CA PHE A 6 -4.12 -1.19 -13.25
C PHE A 6 -3.01 -0.22 -12.87
N ALA A 7 -1.83 -0.76 -12.60
CA ALA A 7 -0.58 -0.03 -12.49
C ALA A 7 0.37 -0.51 -13.58
N ALA A 8 1.10 0.42 -14.20
CA ALA A 8 2.09 0.14 -15.22
C ALA A 8 3.44 0.70 -14.79
N GLU A 9 4.51 -0.05 -15.04
CA GLU A 9 5.88 0.37 -14.78
C GLU A 9 6.78 0.07 -15.98
N LEU A 10 7.83 0.87 -16.16
CA LEU A 10 8.81 0.65 -17.20
C LEU A 10 9.61 -0.62 -16.88
N ASP A 11 9.54 -1.60 -17.77
CA ASP A 11 10.26 -2.87 -17.65
C ASP A 11 10.82 -3.29 -19.00
N ALA A 12 12.11 -3.03 -19.20
CA ALA A 12 12.83 -3.35 -20.42
C ALA A 12 12.97 -4.86 -20.70
N SER A 13 12.60 -5.73 -19.75
CA SER A 13 12.60 -7.18 -19.96
C SER A 13 11.36 -7.69 -20.70
N THR A 14 10.29 -6.87 -20.77
CA THR A 14 9.05 -7.19 -21.50
C THR A 14 9.15 -6.78 -22.98
N GLU A 15 8.39 -7.44 -23.86
CA GLU A 15 8.39 -7.13 -25.31
C GLU A 15 7.98 -5.68 -25.61
N THR A 16 7.08 -5.12 -24.80
CA THR A 16 6.55 -3.76 -24.94
C THR A 16 7.35 -2.71 -24.16
N GLY A 17 8.31 -3.12 -23.32
CA GLY A 17 9.02 -2.25 -22.39
C GLY A 17 8.20 -1.79 -21.19
N VAL A 18 7.02 -2.37 -20.96
CA VAL A 18 6.07 -2.02 -19.90
C VAL A 18 5.55 -3.29 -19.23
N ALA A 19 5.71 -3.38 -17.91
CA ALA A 19 5.03 -4.36 -17.10
C ALA A 19 3.72 -3.77 -16.55
N GLU A 20 2.65 -4.56 -16.59
CA GLU A 20 1.33 -4.19 -16.07
C GLU A 20 0.94 -5.13 -14.93
N ARG A 21 0.33 -4.58 -13.88
CA ARG A 21 -0.19 -5.34 -12.74
C ARG A 21 -1.51 -4.75 -12.25
N ARG A 22 -2.36 -5.60 -11.67
CA ARG A 22 -3.56 -5.14 -10.97
C ARG A 22 -3.22 -4.92 -9.50
N THR A 23 -3.67 -3.81 -8.93
CA THR A 23 -3.39 -3.47 -7.54
C THR A 23 -4.68 -3.20 -6.78
N VAL A 24 -4.64 -3.49 -5.49
CA VAL A 24 -5.63 -3.08 -4.50
C VAL A 24 -5.02 -1.94 -3.71
N ALA A 25 -5.65 -0.78 -3.73
CA ALA A 25 -5.20 0.40 -3.00
C ALA A 25 -6.28 0.88 -2.03
N GLY A 26 -5.84 1.36 -0.88
CA GLY A 26 -6.71 1.91 0.15
C GLY A 26 -6.10 3.14 0.81
N VAL A 27 -6.94 4.12 1.12
CA VAL A 27 -6.54 5.36 1.77
C VAL A 27 -7.54 5.79 2.86
N LEU A 28 -7.01 6.21 4.00
CA LEU A 28 -7.75 6.75 5.13
C LEU A 28 -7.25 8.16 5.42
N ALA A 29 -8.09 9.16 5.18
CA ALA A 29 -7.81 10.57 5.50
C ALA A 29 -8.75 11.02 6.62
N ARG A 30 -8.20 11.18 7.82
CA ARG A 30 -8.94 11.53 9.05
C ARG A 30 -7.97 12.15 10.05
N THR A 31 -8.49 12.92 11.01
CA THR A 31 -7.67 13.65 12.01
C THR A 31 -6.78 12.75 12.88
N ASP A 32 -7.10 11.46 12.93
CA ASP A 32 -6.45 10.41 13.71
C ASP A 32 -6.00 9.23 12.84
N ALA A 33 -5.77 9.44 11.53
CA ALA A 33 -5.34 8.37 10.63
C ALA A 33 -3.94 7.89 11.05
N SER A 34 -3.79 6.57 11.17
CA SER A 34 -2.55 5.94 11.59
C SER A 34 -2.21 4.71 10.76
N TYR A 35 -0.96 4.27 10.85
CA TYR A 35 -0.52 2.99 10.30
C TYR A 35 -1.44 1.83 10.72
N GLU A 36 -1.87 1.79 11.98
CA GLU A 36 -2.72 0.72 12.51
C GLU A 36 -4.12 0.72 11.89
N ASP A 37 -4.66 1.89 11.51
CA ASP A 37 -5.93 1.94 10.76
C ASP A 37 -5.80 1.26 9.40
N ALA A 38 -4.72 1.54 8.66
CA ALA A 38 -4.45 0.94 7.35
C ALA A 38 -4.15 -0.56 7.47
N LYS A 39 -3.31 -0.95 8.43
CA LYS A 39 -3.02 -2.36 8.75
C LYS A 39 -4.28 -3.13 9.14
N GLY A 40 -5.18 -2.52 9.90
CA GLY A 40 -6.47 -3.13 10.26
C GLY A 40 -7.33 -3.45 9.04
N ARG A 41 -7.28 -2.62 7.98
CA ARG A 41 -7.95 -2.91 6.70
C ARG A 41 -7.29 -4.07 5.96
N LEU A 42 -5.95 -4.10 5.89
CA LEU A 42 -5.21 -5.22 5.31
C LEU A 42 -5.53 -6.54 6.03
N GLN A 43 -5.55 -6.55 7.37
CA GLN A 43 -5.91 -7.73 8.14
C GLN A 43 -7.35 -8.20 7.90
N ALA A 44 -8.29 -7.26 7.66
CA ALA A 44 -9.65 -7.62 7.30
C ALA A 44 -9.72 -8.26 5.90
N ILE A 45 -8.94 -7.74 4.94
CA ILE A 45 -8.83 -8.32 3.59
C ILE A 45 -8.19 -9.70 3.66
N ALA A 46 -7.02 -9.85 4.29
CA ALA A 46 -6.32 -11.13 4.42
C ALA A 46 -7.21 -12.22 5.02
N ARG A 47 -7.94 -11.90 6.11
CA ARG A 47 -8.92 -12.82 6.72
C ARG A 47 -10.08 -13.20 5.80
N ALA A 48 -10.51 -12.31 4.90
CA ALA A 48 -11.60 -12.59 3.98
C ALA A 48 -11.18 -13.52 2.84
N PHE A 49 -9.89 -13.55 2.51
CA PHE A 49 -9.30 -14.38 1.46
C PHE A 49 -8.54 -15.59 2.00
N ASP A 50 -8.49 -15.78 3.32
CA ASP A 50 -7.81 -16.89 3.99
C ASP A 50 -6.29 -16.97 3.69
N VAL A 51 -5.63 -15.80 3.65
CA VAL A 51 -4.19 -15.66 3.44
C VAL A 51 -3.48 -15.10 4.68
N ASP A 52 -2.21 -15.43 4.85
CA ASP A 52 -1.37 -14.94 5.95
C ASP A 52 -0.82 -13.55 5.63
N LEU A 53 -0.93 -12.60 6.58
CA LEU A 53 -0.43 -11.23 6.43
C LEU A 53 0.67 -10.93 7.45
N GLU A 54 1.84 -10.54 6.94
CA GLU A 54 2.93 -9.96 7.73
C GLU A 54 3.24 -8.53 7.26
N THR A 55 3.80 -7.74 8.17
CA THR A 55 4.16 -6.34 7.91
C THR A 55 5.53 -5.99 8.46
N PRO A 56 6.64 -6.51 7.89
CA PRO A 56 7.97 -6.18 8.37
C PRO A 56 8.30 -4.69 8.10
N PRO A 57 9.03 -4.01 9.01
CA PRO A 57 9.43 -2.62 8.81
C PRO A 57 10.21 -2.42 7.51
N THR A 58 9.93 -1.32 6.81
CA THR A 58 10.63 -0.93 5.59
C THR A 58 10.84 0.58 5.55
N THR A 59 11.39 1.10 4.46
CA THR A 59 11.39 2.52 4.13
C THR A 59 10.79 2.72 2.75
N HIS A 60 10.11 3.85 2.54
CA HIS A 60 9.53 4.19 1.26
C HIS A 60 9.32 5.71 1.19
N PRO A 61 9.72 6.38 0.09
CA PRO A 61 9.83 7.84 0.02
C PRO A 61 8.51 8.59 0.23
N THR A 62 7.38 7.93 -0.05
CA THR A 62 6.03 8.51 0.14
C THR A 62 5.61 8.55 1.61
N PHE A 63 6.21 7.74 2.48
CA PHE A 63 5.74 7.51 3.85
C PHE A 63 6.73 8.04 4.90
N ILE A 64 6.23 8.24 6.11
CA ILE A 64 7.04 8.65 7.26
C ILE A 64 7.97 7.50 7.66
N ASP A 65 9.26 7.80 7.82
CA ASP A 65 10.26 6.85 8.31
C ASP A 65 9.84 6.23 9.65
N GLY A 66 9.91 4.89 9.72
CA GLY A 66 9.48 4.13 10.90
C GLY A 66 7.96 4.00 11.07
N ARG A 67 7.15 4.57 10.18
CA ARG A 67 5.68 4.39 10.12
C ARG A 67 5.24 3.79 8.79
N THR A 68 6.07 2.91 8.24
CA THR A 68 5.83 2.19 7.00
C THR A 68 6.34 0.76 7.10
N ALA A 69 5.66 -0.15 6.43
CA ALA A 69 5.98 -1.56 6.38
C ALA A 69 5.72 -2.14 4.99
N THR A 70 6.45 -3.20 4.65
CA THR A 70 6.12 -4.02 3.49
C THR A 70 4.80 -4.74 3.76
N VAL A 71 3.95 -4.89 2.75
CA VAL A 71 2.82 -5.83 2.81
C VAL A 71 3.33 -7.18 2.31
N GLU A 72 3.40 -8.16 3.20
CA GLU A 72 3.76 -9.53 2.86
C GLU A 72 2.54 -10.43 2.99
N ILE A 73 2.19 -11.13 1.91
CA ILE A 73 1.09 -12.09 1.87
C ILE A 73 1.65 -13.47 1.55
N ASP A 74 1.34 -14.47 2.39
CA ASP A 74 1.86 -15.85 2.29
C ASP A 74 3.38 -15.91 2.11
N GLY A 75 4.11 -15.05 2.83
CA GLY A 75 5.57 -14.94 2.79
C GLY A 75 6.15 -14.20 1.57
N HIS A 76 5.30 -13.61 0.72
CA HIS A 76 5.74 -12.86 -0.46
C HIS A 76 5.53 -11.36 -0.27
N SER A 77 6.57 -10.57 -0.55
CA SER A 77 6.45 -9.11 -0.63
C SER A 77 5.60 -8.70 -1.84
N VAL A 78 4.48 -8.04 -1.56
CA VAL A 78 3.45 -7.73 -2.57
C VAL A 78 3.02 -6.27 -2.56
N GLY A 79 3.47 -5.48 -1.60
CA GLY A 79 3.03 -4.09 -1.47
C GLY A 79 3.68 -3.32 -0.33
N VAL A 80 3.08 -2.18 -0.01
CA VAL A 80 3.53 -1.26 1.04
C VAL A 80 2.33 -0.67 1.78
N VAL A 81 2.50 -0.39 3.07
CA VAL A 81 1.53 0.30 3.92
C VAL A 81 2.23 1.29 4.82
N GLY A 82 1.68 2.49 4.98
CA GLY A 82 2.28 3.50 5.84
C GLY A 82 1.45 4.76 6.04
N GLU A 83 1.96 5.63 6.91
CA GLU A 83 1.49 7.01 7.06
C GLU A 83 2.21 7.92 6.07
N ILE A 84 1.46 8.66 5.26
CA ILE A 84 2.01 9.53 4.21
C ILE A 84 2.85 10.65 4.84
N HIS A 85 4.02 10.93 4.25
CA HIS A 85 4.92 11.96 4.73
C HIS A 85 4.23 13.35 4.69
N PRO A 86 4.36 14.20 5.74
CA PRO A 86 3.72 15.51 5.77
C PRO A 86 4.09 16.42 4.59
N GLU A 87 5.31 16.30 4.06
CA GLU A 87 5.73 17.04 2.87
C GLU A 87 4.86 16.71 1.66
N VAL A 88 4.58 15.42 1.41
CA VAL A 88 3.68 14.97 0.35
C VAL A 88 2.27 15.50 0.58
N LEU A 89 1.77 15.51 1.83
CA LEU A 89 0.44 16.06 2.11
C LEU A 89 0.35 17.55 1.80
N VAL A 90 1.38 18.32 2.17
CA VAL A 90 1.46 19.76 1.90
C VAL A 90 1.55 20.05 0.39
N GLU A 91 2.34 19.28 -0.36
CA GLU A 91 2.43 19.41 -1.82
C GLU A 91 1.10 19.15 -2.54
N HIS A 92 0.18 18.42 -1.90
CA HIS A 92 -1.13 18.05 -2.43
C HIS A 92 -2.30 18.81 -1.75
N ASP A 93 -2.03 19.89 -1.01
CA ASP A 93 -3.04 20.72 -0.32
C ASP A 93 -3.94 19.91 0.64
N LEU A 94 -3.38 18.88 1.30
CA LEU A 94 -4.08 18.02 2.26
C LEU A 94 -3.76 18.44 3.70
N GLU A 95 -4.81 18.80 4.45
CA GLU A 95 -4.69 19.30 5.83
C GLU A 95 -4.80 18.21 6.91
N LEU A 96 -5.14 16.99 6.52
CA LEU A 96 -5.39 15.87 7.43
C LEU A 96 -4.32 14.79 7.27
N PRO A 97 -3.95 14.09 8.36
CA PRO A 97 -3.16 12.86 8.28
C PRO A 97 -3.79 11.84 7.32
N VAL A 98 -2.93 11.12 6.60
CA VAL A 98 -3.33 10.08 5.66
C VAL A 98 -2.52 8.81 5.91
N ALA A 99 -3.21 7.68 6.08
CA ALA A 99 -2.61 6.37 6.04
C ALA A 99 -3.08 5.63 4.77
N ALA A 100 -2.17 4.97 4.07
CA ALA A 100 -2.47 4.32 2.82
C ALA A 100 -1.75 2.97 2.69
N PHE A 101 -2.29 2.11 1.83
CA PHE A 101 -1.64 0.89 1.40
C PHE A 101 -1.90 0.64 -0.08
N GLU A 102 -0.98 -0.09 -0.71
CA GLU A 102 -1.16 -0.67 -2.03
C GLU A 102 -0.49 -2.05 -2.05
N PHE A 103 -1.15 -3.05 -2.63
CA PHE A 103 -0.53 -4.35 -2.90
C PHE A 103 -1.08 -4.96 -4.20
N ARG A 104 -0.35 -5.92 -4.77
CA ARG A 104 -0.75 -6.60 -5.99
C ARG A 104 -1.95 -7.53 -5.75
N LEU A 105 -2.92 -7.49 -6.65
CA LEU A 105 -4.17 -8.26 -6.51
C LEU A 105 -3.95 -9.78 -6.64
N ASP A 106 -2.98 -10.19 -7.46
CA ASP A 106 -2.57 -11.59 -7.66
C ASP A 106 -2.06 -12.27 -6.39
N ALA A 107 -1.78 -11.49 -5.33
CA ALA A 107 -1.40 -12.01 -4.02
C ALA A 107 -2.56 -12.62 -3.22
N LEU A 108 -3.82 -12.48 -3.67
CA LEU A 108 -5.00 -13.04 -2.99
C LEU A 108 -5.55 -14.30 -3.68
N GLU A 109 -4.85 -14.82 -4.68
CA GLU A 109 -5.28 -15.95 -5.53
C GLU A 109 -4.73 -17.31 -5.09
#